data_AF-H9FDR3-F1
#
_entry.id   AF-H9FDR3-F1
#
_cell.length_a   1.000
_cell.length_b   1.000
_cell.length_c   1.000
_cell.angle_alpha   90.00
_cell.angle_beta   90.00
_cell.angle_gamma   90.00
#
_symmetry.space_group_name_H-M   'P 1'
#
loop_
_entity.id
_entity.type
_entity.pdbx_description
1 polymer ?
#
loop_
_entity_poly.entity_id
_entity_poly.type
_entity_poly.pdbx_seq_one_letter_code
_entity_poly.pdbx_strand_id
1 'polypeptide(L)'
;QWLDCAQGPASCAELSTSRGTNKTCHPGCHCPSGMLLLNNVCVPTQDCPCAHEGHLYPPGSTVVRPCENCSCVSGLIANCSSWPCVEGEPTWSPWTPWSQCSASCGPARRHRHRFCARSPSAAPSTV
;
A
#
# COMPACT_ATOMS: atom_id res chain seq x y z
N GLN A 1 2.76 -33.13 8.66
CA GLN A 1 3.17 -34.32 7.89
C GLN A 1 4.57 -34.11 7.34
N TRP A 2 5.42 -35.13 7.38
CA TRP A 2 6.72 -35.09 6.72
C TRP A 2 6.54 -35.20 5.20
N LEU A 3 7.28 -34.40 4.43
CA LEU A 3 7.36 -34.50 2.98
C LEU A 3 8.83 -34.48 2.58
N ASP A 4 9.25 -35.44 1.75
CA ASP A 4 10.62 -35.48 1.22
C ASP A 4 10.89 -34.37 0.20
N CYS A 5 9.83 -33.88 -0.45
CA CYS A 5 9.88 -32.83 -1.45
C CYS A 5 8.55 -32.07 -1.48
N ALA A 6 8.44 -30.99 -0.71
CA ALA A 6 7.27 -30.13 -0.72
C ALA A 6 7.45 -29.00 -1.75
N GLN A 7 6.40 -28.73 -2.51
CA GLN A 7 6.35 -27.65 -3.50
C GLN A 7 5.25 -26.68 -3.11
N GLY A 8 5.58 -25.38 -3.07
CA GLY A 8 4.63 -24.32 -2.70
C GLY A 8 4.91 -23.74 -1.31
N PRO A 9 4.11 -22.76 -0.88
CA PRO A 9 4.29 -22.11 0.40
C PRO A 9 4.00 -23.09 1.55
N ALA A 10 4.86 -23.10 2.56
CA ALA A 10 4.68 -23.89 3.78
C ALA A 10 3.91 -23.11 4.86
N SER A 11 3.97 -21.78 4.81
CA SER A 11 3.38 -20.87 5.80
C SER A 11 2.55 -19.76 5.15
N CYS A 12 1.59 -19.20 5.90
CA CYS A 12 0.80 -18.06 5.40
C CYS A 12 1.68 -16.83 5.04
N ALA A 13 2.83 -16.67 5.71
CA ALA A 13 3.75 -15.56 5.46
C ALA A 13 4.39 -15.61 4.06
N GLU A 14 4.55 -16.81 3.51
CA GLU A 14 5.15 -17.01 2.18
C GLU A 14 4.18 -16.65 1.04
N LEU A 15 2.87 -16.60 1.30
CA LEU A 15 1.86 -16.22 0.30
C LEU A 15 2.02 -14.77 -0.15
N SER A 16 2.31 -13.86 0.77
CA SER A 16 2.41 -12.42 0.48
C SER A 16 3.72 -12.04 -0.22
N THR A 17 4.75 -12.89 -0.14
CA THR A 17 6.03 -12.72 -0.84
C THR A 17 5.96 -13.35 -2.23
N SER A 18 5.45 -12.61 -3.21
CA SER A 18 5.51 -12.98 -4.63
C SER A 18 6.95 -12.88 -5.16
N ARG A 19 7.82 -13.77 -4.71
CA ARG A 19 9.07 -14.07 -5.39
C ARG A 19 9.06 -15.57 -5.63
N GLY A 20 8.75 -15.95 -6.86
CA GLY A 20 8.97 -17.31 -7.34
C GLY A 20 10.44 -17.64 -7.21
N THR A 21 10.84 -18.11 -6.04
CA THR A 21 12.20 -18.55 -5.77
C THR A 21 12.32 -19.94 -6.34
N ASN A 22 13.18 -20.03 -7.35
CA ASN A 22 13.87 -21.20 -7.87
C ASN A 22 13.47 -22.51 -7.17
N LYS A 23 12.71 -23.37 -7.88
CA LYS A 23 12.08 -24.61 -7.40
C LYS A 23 13.10 -25.59 -6.80
N THR A 24 13.55 -25.32 -5.59
CA THR A 24 14.35 -26.21 -4.77
C THR A 24 13.41 -26.72 -3.70
N CYS A 25 12.88 -27.94 -3.88
CA CYS A 25 12.12 -28.56 -2.82
C CYS A 25 13.10 -29.01 -1.74
N HIS A 26 12.74 -28.76 -0.49
CA HIS A 26 13.49 -29.22 0.65
C HIS A 26 12.62 -30.18 1.46
N PRO A 27 13.21 -31.27 2.00
CA PRO A 27 12.51 -32.16 2.90
C PRO A 27 12.13 -31.41 4.18
N GLY A 28 10.91 -31.62 4.67
CA GLY A 28 10.46 -30.95 5.89
C GLY A 28 9.02 -31.22 6.28
N CYS A 29 8.65 -30.76 7.47
CA CYS A 29 7.29 -30.87 8.00
C CYS A 29 6.37 -29.81 7.39
N HIS A 30 5.26 -30.25 6.82
CA HIS A 30 4.25 -29.42 6.19
C HIS A 30 2.86 -29.70 6.77
N CYS A 31 1.94 -28.79 6.53
CA CYS A 31 0.54 -28.99 6.84
C CYS A 31 -0.13 -29.98 5.87
N PRO A 32 -1.28 -30.57 6.24
CA PRO A 32 -2.13 -31.33 5.31
C PRO A 32 -2.46 -30.53 4.05
N SER A 33 -2.85 -31.23 2.98
CA SER A 33 -3.22 -30.59 1.71
C SER A 33 -4.28 -29.50 1.92
N GLY A 34 -4.03 -28.30 1.39
CA GLY A 34 -4.94 -27.15 1.50
C GLY A 34 -4.81 -26.34 2.80
N MET A 35 -3.83 -26.66 3.65
CA MET A 35 -3.55 -25.92 4.88
C MET A 35 -2.15 -25.32 4.88
N LEU A 36 -1.98 -24.21 5.60
CA LEU A 36 -0.72 -23.51 5.77
C LEU A 36 -0.43 -23.28 7.25
N LEU A 37 0.85 -23.20 7.57
CA LEU A 37 1.29 -22.93 8.93
C LEU A 37 1.05 -21.45 9.29
N LEU A 38 0.32 -21.21 10.38
CA LEU A 38 0.12 -19.92 11.02
C LEU A 38 0.22 -20.10 12.54
N ASN A 39 1.18 -19.42 13.19
CA ASN A 39 1.38 -19.49 14.65
C ASN A 39 1.45 -20.94 15.20
N ASN A 40 2.24 -21.80 14.55
CA ASN A 40 2.40 -23.22 14.86
C ASN A 40 1.15 -24.10 14.67
N VAL A 41 0.08 -23.58 14.06
CA VAL A 41 -1.15 -24.31 13.76
C VAL A 41 -1.36 -24.35 12.24
N CYS A 42 -1.84 -25.49 11.73
CA CYS A 42 -2.25 -25.61 10.34
C CYS A 42 -3.66 -25.05 10.17
N VAL A 43 -3.78 -23.97 9.41
CA VAL A 43 -5.06 -23.32 9.10
C VAL A 43 -5.38 -23.45 7.61
N PRO A 44 -6.66 -23.53 7.22
CA PRO A 44 -7.07 -23.38 5.82
C PRO A 44 -6.49 -22.12 5.19
N THR A 45 -6.14 -22.16 3.90
CA THR A 45 -5.58 -20.99 3.18
C THR A 45 -6.45 -19.75 3.26
N GLN A 46 -7.77 -19.92 3.29
CA GLN A 46 -8.76 -18.85 3.45
C GLN A 46 -8.65 -18.10 4.80
N ASP A 47 -8.06 -18.72 5.83
CA ASP A 47 -7.89 -18.15 7.16
C ASP A 47 -6.52 -17.44 7.30
N CYS A 48 -5.69 -17.46 6.26
CA CYS A 48 -4.42 -16.73 6.26
C CYS A 48 -4.66 -15.21 6.17
N PRO A 49 -4.04 -14.41 7.07
CA PRO A 49 -4.03 -12.96 6.93
C PRO A 49 -3.14 -12.53 5.77
N CYS A 50 -3.44 -11.38 5.18
CA CYS A 50 -2.63 -10.80 4.10
C CYS A 50 -1.63 -9.80 4.67
N ALA A 51 -0.40 -9.78 4.15
CA ALA A 51 0.60 -8.78 4.52
C ALA A 51 0.76 -7.73 3.40
N HIS A 52 0.70 -6.45 3.77
CA HIS A 52 0.99 -5.35 2.85
C HIS A 52 1.59 -4.16 3.59
N GLU A 53 2.72 -3.64 3.09
CA GLU A 53 3.47 -2.51 3.69
C GLU A 53 3.72 -2.66 5.19
N GLY A 54 4.02 -3.88 5.64
CA GLY A 54 4.27 -4.19 7.05
C GLY A 54 3.01 -4.34 7.92
N HIS A 55 1.81 -4.11 7.36
CA HIS A 55 0.54 -4.31 8.04
C HIS A 55 -0.06 -5.68 7.71
N LEU A 56 -0.73 -6.28 8.70
CA LEU A 56 -1.48 -7.52 8.56
C LEU A 56 -2.97 -7.22 8.49
N TYR A 57 -3.62 -7.79 7.47
CA TYR A 57 -5.04 -7.63 7.20
C TYR A 57 -5.76 -8.96 7.46
N PRO A 58 -6.83 -8.97 8.27
CA PRO A 58 -7.62 -10.18 8.51
C PRO A 58 -8.23 -10.75 7.22
N PRO A 59 -8.51 -12.06 7.17
CA PRO A 59 -9.25 -12.66 6.07
C PRO A 59 -10.57 -11.96 5.79
N GLY A 60 -10.87 -11.72 4.50
CA GLY A 60 -12.09 -11.04 4.05
C GLY A 60 -12.10 -9.52 4.27
N SER A 61 -11.07 -8.96 4.92
CA SER A 61 -11.00 -7.52 5.14
C SER A 61 -10.65 -6.75 3.87
N THR A 62 -10.98 -5.47 3.88
CA THR A 62 -10.75 -4.54 2.80
C THR A 62 -9.41 -3.81 2.99
N VAL A 63 -8.57 -3.84 1.95
CA VAL A 63 -7.25 -3.20 1.92
C VAL A 63 -7.33 -1.96 1.05
N VAL A 64 -7.56 -0.82 1.71
CA VAL A 64 -7.65 0.49 1.07
C VAL A 64 -6.26 1.03 0.79
N ARG A 65 -6.02 1.45 -0.45
CA ARG A 65 -4.77 2.05 -0.93
C ARG A 65 -5.08 3.33 -1.70
N PRO A 66 -4.08 4.13 -2.08
CA PRO A 66 -4.30 5.30 -2.91
C PRO A 66 -4.99 4.91 -4.21
N CYS A 67 -6.23 5.36 -4.34
CA CYS A 67 -7.07 5.21 -5.53
C CYS A 67 -7.38 3.76 -5.94
N GLU A 68 -7.23 2.81 -5.03
CA GLU A 68 -7.64 1.44 -5.26
C GLU A 68 -8.14 0.83 -3.96
N ASN A 69 -9.04 -0.13 -4.10
CA ASN A 69 -9.55 -0.88 -2.98
C ASN A 69 -9.53 -2.37 -3.29
N CYS A 70 -8.79 -3.11 -2.47
CA CYS A 70 -8.60 -4.54 -2.61
C CYS A 70 -9.26 -5.30 -1.46
N SER A 71 -9.33 -6.62 -1.59
CA SER A 71 -9.76 -7.51 -0.52
C SER A 71 -8.63 -8.48 -0.15
N CYS A 72 -8.52 -8.78 1.14
CA CYS A 72 -7.69 -9.86 1.61
C CYS A 72 -8.39 -11.20 1.40
N VAL A 73 -7.92 -11.99 0.44
CA VAL A 73 -8.52 -13.27 0.08
C VAL A 73 -7.44 -14.34 0.10
N SER A 74 -7.58 -15.31 1.00
CA SER A 74 -6.69 -16.47 1.14
C SER A 74 -5.20 -16.09 1.28
N GLY A 75 -4.90 -15.12 2.16
CA GLY A 75 -3.54 -14.63 2.41
C GLY A 75 -2.94 -13.77 1.28
N LEU A 76 -3.72 -13.46 0.25
CA LEU A 76 -3.31 -12.64 -0.89
C LEU A 76 -4.17 -11.38 -0.99
N ILE A 77 -3.54 -10.27 -1.39
CA ILE A 77 -4.26 -9.06 -1.79
C ILE A 77 -4.83 -9.29 -3.19
N ALA A 78 -6.15 -9.39 -3.29
CA ALA A 78 -6.87 -9.73 -4.52
C ALA A 78 -8.11 -8.84 -4.70
N ASN A 79 -8.84 -9.03 -5.80
CA ASN A 79 -10.10 -8.32 -6.10
C ASN A 79 -9.98 -6.78 -6.00
N CYS A 80 -8.89 -6.23 -6.51
CA CYS A 80 -8.65 -4.79 -6.50
C CYS A 80 -9.54 -4.07 -7.51
N SER A 81 -10.27 -3.08 -7.03
CA SER A 81 -10.99 -2.10 -7.85
C SER A 81 -10.19 -0.81 -7.83
N SER A 82 -9.66 -0.38 -8.97
CA SER A 82 -8.88 0.85 -9.08
C SER A 82 -9.68 1.96 -9.78
N TRP A 83 -9.33 3.20 -9.45
CA TRP A 83 -9.84 4.40 -10.10
C TRP A 83 -8.69 5.36 -10.37
N PRO A 84 -8.85 6.31 -11.31
CA PRO A 84 -7.80 7.27 -11.62
C PRO A 84 -7.36 7.99 -10.34
N CYS A 85 -6.07 7.84 -10.00
CA CYS A 85 -5.42 8.76 -9.09
C CYS A 85 -5.33 10.10 -9.79
N VAL A 86 -6.34 10.95 -9.57
CA VAL A 86 -6.16 12.38 -9.80
C VAL A 86 -5.29 12.87 -8.65
N GLU A 87 -3.99 12.58 -8.75
CA GLU A 87 -3.01 13.34 -8.01
C GLU A 87 -3.17 14.76 -8.54
N GLY A 88 -3.89 15.56 -7.75
CA GLY A 88 -4.15 16.92 -8.14
C GLY A 88 -2.80 17.61 -8.33
N GLU A 89 -2.45 17.91 -9.58
CA GLU A 89 -1.22 18.63 -9.90
C GLU A 89 -1.14 19.86 -8.98
N PRO A 90 -0.03 20.03 -8.23
CA PRO A 90 0.10 21.14 -7.31
C PRO A 90 0.09 22.45 -8.10
N THR A 91 -1.02 23.17 -8.01
CA THR A 91 -1.18 24.44 -8.72
C THR A 91 -0.66 25.56 -7.83
N TRP A 92 0.34 26.27 -8.34
CA TRP A 92 0.83 27.48 -7.71
C TRP A 92 -0.19 28.61 -7.89
N SER A 93 -0.53 29.28 -6.78
CA SER A 93 -1.27 30.54 -6.85
C SER A 93 -0.47 31.59 -7.64
N PRO A 94 -1.13 32.66 -8.11
CA PRO A 94 -0.43 33.87 -8.50
C PRO A 94 0.46 34.37 -7.35
N TRP A 95 1.57 35.03 -7.72
CA TRP A 95 2.43 35.70 -6.75
C TRP A 95 1.69 36.87 -6.10
N THR A 96 1.91 37.08 -4.80
CA THR A 96 1.53 38.35 -4.17
C THR A 96 2.29 39.51 -4.81
N PRO A 97 1.80 40.75 -4.69
CA PRO A 97 2.59 41.92 -5.00
C PRO A 97 3.92 41.89 -4.24
N TRP A 98 4.95 42.52 -4.81
CA TRP A 98 6.22 42.71 -4.13
C TRP A 98 6.05 43.63 -2.91
N SER A 99 6.79 43.33 -1.85
CA SER A 99 6.94 44.25 -0.72
C SER A 99 7.63 45.54 -1.14
N GLN A 100 7.52 46.57 -0.30
CA GLN A 100 8.37 47.76 -0.41
C GLN A 100 9.85 47.38 -0.22
N CYS A 101 10.75 48.21 -0.75
CA CYS A 101 12.18 48.06 -0.56
C CYS A 101 12.54 48.16 0.93
N SER A 102 13.45 47.30 1.39
CA SER A 102 13.95 47.31 2.78
C SER A 102 14.72 48.57 3.17
N ALA A 103 15.11 49.41 2.21
CA ALA A 103 15.76 50.68 2.42
C ALA A 103 15.32 51.68 1.34
N SER A 104 15.34 52.97 1.70
CA SER A 104 15.01 54.08 0.79
C SER A 104 16.18 54.50 -0.11
N CYS A 105 17.42 54.15 0.26
CA CYS A 105 18.62 54.40 -0.55
C CYS A 105 19.67 53.30 -0.34
N GLY A 106 20.49 53.03 -1.37
CA GLY A 106 21.51 52.00 -1.35
C GLY A 106 20.97 50.58 -1.66
N PRO A 107 21.81 49.54 -1.50
CA PRO A 107 21.41 48.16 -1.77
C PRO A 107 20.27 47.69 -0.85
N ALA A 108 19.17 47.22 -1.44
CA ALA A 108 17.97 46.80 -0.72
C ALA A 108 17.37 45.51 -1.29
N ARG A 109 16.52 44.85 -0.50
CA ARG A 109 15.78 43.63 -0.89
C ARG A 109 14.27 43.87 -0.83
N ARG A 110 13.54 43.07 -1.62
CA ARG A 110 12.08 42.97 -1.60
C ARG A 110 11.67 41.51 -1.61
N HIS A 111 10.55 41.19 -0.98
CA HIS A 111 10.02 39.82 -0.88
C HIS A 111 8.61 39.74 -1.48
N ARG A 112 8.22 38.54 -1.92
CA ARG A 112 6.85 38.19 -2.33
C ARG A 112 6.64 36.70 -2.09
N HIS A 113 5.39 36.29 -1.88
CA HIS A 113 5.05 34.90 -1.60
C HIS A 113 4.05 34.37 -2.63
N ARG A 114 3.99 33.04 -2.78
CA ARG A 114 2.93 32.33 -3.49
C ARG A 114 2.63 31.03 -2.76
N PHE A 115 1.43 30.51 -2.92
CA PHE A 115 0.98 29.30 -2.23
C PHE A 115 0.93 28.13 -3.22
N CYS A 116 1.33 26.95 -2.76
CA CYS A 116 1.14 25.72 -3.49
C CYS A 116 -0.16 25.08 -2.99
N ALA A 117 -1.20 25.08 -3.82
CA ALA A 117 -2.44 24.41 -3.49
C ALA A 117 -2.43 23.03 -4.15
N ARG A 118 -2.65 21.99 -3.34
CA ARG A 118 -3.05 20.69 -3.86
C ARG A 118 -4.48 20.86 -4.40
N SER A 119 -4.74 20.43 -5.63
CA SER A 119 -6.06 20.62 -6.23
C SER A 119 -7.13 20.02 -5.31
N PRO A 120 -8.30 20.67 -5.12
CA PRO A 120 -9.37 20.10 -4.32
C PRO A 120 -9.92 18.88 -5.04
N SER A 121 -9.43 17.70 -4.70
CA SER A 121 -10.06 16.45 -5.10
C SER A 121 -11.40 16.37 -4.37
N ALA A 122 -12.48 16.52 -5.14
CA ALA A 122 -13.88 16.32 -4.79
C ALA A 122 -14.43 17.22 -3.67
N ALA A 123 -15.29 18.16 -4.06
CA ALA A 123 -16.28 18.71 -3.17
C ALA A 123 -17.11 17.57 -2.53
N PRO A 124 -17.44 17.62 -1.23
CA PRO A 124 -18.57 16.84 -0.74
C PRO A 124 -19.84 17.44 -1.37
N SER A 125 -20.54 16.62 -2.16
CA SER A 125 -21.89 16.93 -2.62
C SER A 125 -22.75 17.31 -1.43
N THR A 126 -23.42 18.46 -1.54
CA THR A 126 -24.43 18.96 -0.61
C THR A 126 -25.54 17.94 -0.38
N VAL A 127 -26.00 17.89 0.87
CA VAL A 127 -27.14 17.10 1.42
C VAL A 127 -28.44 17.23 0.65
#